data_AF-A0A0B8T5Q4-F1
#
_entry.id   AF-A0A0B8T5Q4-F1
#
_cell.length_a   1.000
_cell.length_b   1.000
_cell.length_c   1.000
_cell.angle_alpha   90.00
_cell.angle_beta   90.00
_cell.angle_gamma   90.00
#
_symmetry.space_group_name_H-M   'P 1'
#
loop_
_entity.id
_entity.type
_entity.pdbx_description
1 polymer ?
#
loop_
_entity_poly.entity_id
_entity_poly.type
_entity_poly.pdbx_seq_one_letter_code
_entity_poly.pdbx_strand_id
1 'polypeptide(L)'
;MRFESMPAFVRNASVLTDEDRLKLASVAMLPDEESVDAIRTLPEIRDLLQAFIGDESTRNTHLQLKAKTFLDQNDPVMAWKVLLL
;
A
#
# COMPACT_ATOMS: atom_id res chain seq x y z
N MET A 1 15.85 14.23 -6.19
CA MET A 1 15.95 12.76 -6.24
C MET A 1 14.96 12.19 -5.23
N ARG A 2 13.78 11.70 -5.66
CA ARG A 2 12.75 11.16 -4.74
C ARG A 2 12.30 9.72 -5.07
N PHE A 3 12.72 9.19 -6.22
CA PHE A 3 12.33 7.85 -6.67
C PHE A 3 13.16 6.71 -6.07
N GLU A 4 14.43 6.96 -5.72
CA GLU A 4 15.33 5.92 -5.20
C GLU A 4 15.06 5.53 -3.75
N SER A 5 14.35 6.39 -3.01
CA SER A 5 13.97 6.17 -1.61
C SER A 5 12.74 5.29 -1.44
N MET A 6 12.03 4.96 -2.54
CA MET A 6 10.86 4.09 -2.46
C MET A 6 11.28 2.64 -2.18
N PRO A 7 10.55 1.88 -1.36
CA PRO A 7 10.85 0.48 -1.14
C PRO A 7 10.83 -0.33 -2.43
N ALA A 8 11.63 -1.40 -2.47
CA ALA A 8 11.71 -2.27 -3.65
C ALA A 8 10.35 -2.86 -4.02
N PHE A 9 9.46 -3.11 -3.06
CA PHE A 9 8.12 -3.65 -3.32
C PHE A 9 7.21 -2.68 -4.08
N VAL A 10 7.38 -1.35 -3.94
CA VAL A 10 6.63 -0.35 -4.73
C VAL A 10 7.23 -0.21 -6.12
N ARG A 11 8.57 -0.23 -6.20
CA ARG A 11 9.29 -0.16 -7.48
C ARG A 11 9.02 -1.37 -8.36
N ASN A 12 8.97 -2.56 -7.75
CA ASN A 12 8.73 -3.83 -8.41
C ASN A 12 7.25 -4.26 -8.35
N ALA A 13 6.34 -3.38 -7.91
CA ALA A 13 4.91 -3.68 -7.90
C ALA A 13 4.42 -3.88 -9.34
N SER A 14 3.88 -5.06 -9.63
CA SER A 14 3.28 -5.40 -10.92
C SER A 14 1.91 -4.74 -11.11
N VAL A 15 1.24 -4.36 -10.01
CA VAL A 15 -0.11 -3.79 -10.03
C VAL A 15 -0.12 -2.26 -10.14
N LEU A 16 0.88 -1.58 -9.58
CA LEU A 16 0.93 -0.11 -9.54
C LEU A 16 1.45 0.46 -10.86
N THR A 17 0.74 1.45 -11.41
CA THR A 17 1.16 2.17 -12.62
C THR A 17 2.21 3.24 -12.31
N ASP A 18 2.78 3.86 -13.35
CA ASP A 18 3.70 4.99 -13.16
C ASP A 18 3.04 6.20 -12.48
N GLU A 19 1.76 6.46 -12.77
CA GLU A 19 0.99 7.49 -12.11
C GLU A 19 0.77 7.19 -10.63
N ASP A 20 0.48 5.93 -10.29
CA ASP A 20 0.34 5.48 -8.90
C ASP A 20 1.65 5.70 -8.13
N ARG A 21 2.79 5.34 -8.75
CA ARG A 21 4.13 5.59 -8.20
C ARG A 21 4.41 7.08 -8.01
N LEU A 22 3.99 7.94 -8.95
CA LEU A 22 4.11 9.40 -8.85
C LEU A 22 3.31 9.94 -7.65
N LYS A 23 2.07 9.47 -7.47
CA LYS A 23 1.22 9.84 -6.33
C LYS A 23 1.85 9.39 -5.01
N LEU A 24 2.37 8.17 -4.93
CA LEU A 24 3.07 7.68 -3.74
C LEU A 24 4.34 8.51 -3.46
N ALA A 25 5.11 8.87 -4.49
CA ALA A 25 6.30 9.71 -4.37
C ALA A 25 5.98 11.17 -3.98
N SER A 26 4.73 11.62 -4.12
CA SER A 26 4.28 12.94 -3.66
C SER A 26 4.18 13.02 -2.13
N VAL A 27 4.05 11.87 -1.46
CA VAL A 27 3.97 11.79 0.00
C VAL A 27 5.32 12.14 0.59
N ALA A 28 5.36 13.24 1.34
CA ALA A 28 6.60 13.78 1.88
C ALA A 28 7.17 12.95 3.04
N MET A 29 6.30 12.26 3.78
CA MET A 29 6.65 11.49 4.97
C MET A 29 5.86 10.18 4.98
N LEU A 30 6.55 9.06 5.12
CA LEU A 30 5.90 7.75 5.23
C LEU A 30 5.10 7.66 6.54
N PRO A 31 3.98 6.92 6.55
CA PRO A 31 3.26 6.60 7.78
C PRO A 31 4.17 5.88 8.78
N ASP A 32 4.03 6.21 10.05
CA ASP A 32 4.67 5.50 11.15
C ASP A 32 4.01 4.13 11.41
N GLU A 33 4.69 3.26 12.17
CA GLU A 33 4.21 1.91 12.46
C GLU A 33 2.86 1.89 13.20
N GLU A 34 2.60 2.83 14.10
CA GLU A 34 1.34 2.91 14.85
C GLU A 34 0.17 3.24 13.91
N SER A 35 0.38 4.22 13.02
CA SER A 35 -0.56 4.60 11.97
C SER A 35 -0.84 3.48 10.96
N VAL A 36 0.15 2.62 10.68
CA VAL A 36 0.01 1.42 9.83
C VAL A 36 -0.75 0.33 10.57
N ASP A 37 -0.42 0.06 11.83
CA ASP A 37 -1.11 -0.97 12.61
C ASP A 37 -2.58 -0.61 12.86
N ALA A 38 -2.88 0.69 13.02
CA ALA A 38 -4.24 1.18 13.16
C ALA A 38 -5.15 0.78 11.98
N ILE A 39 -4.63 0.73 10.74
CA ILE A 39 -5.46 0.33 9.58
C ILE A 39 -5.74 -1.18 9.54
N ARG A 40 -4.98 -2.02 10.27
CA ARG A 40 -5.28 -3.46 10.39
C ARG A 40 -6.59 -3.73 11.11
N THR A 41 -7.04 -2.78 11.92
CA THR A 41 -8.33 -2.87 12.62
C THR A 41 -9.52 -2.55 11.71
N LEU A 42 -9.29 -1.94 10.54
CA LEU A 42 -10.35 -1.64 9.59
C LEU A 42 -10.95 -2.96 9.06
N PRO A 43 -12.29 -3.13 9.08
CA PRO A 43 -12.92 -4.37 8.65
C PRO A 43 -12.46 -4.82 7.27
N GLU A 44 -12.41 -3.91 6.31
CA GLU A 44 -11.97 -4.21 4.94
C GLU A 44 -10.52 -4.71 4.83
N ILE A 45 -9.59 -4.17 5.62
CA ILE A 45 -8.20 -4.59 5.62
C ILE A 45 -8.07 -5.91 6.37
N ARG A 46 -8.72 -6.02 7.53
CA ARG A 46 -8.71 -7.24 8.33
C ARG A 46 -9.28 -8.42 7.54
N ASP A 47 -10.40 -8.22 6.86
CA ASP A 47 -11.05 -9.27 6.07
C ASP A 47 -10.18 -9.65 4.87
N LEU A 48 -9.51 -8.70 4.22
CA LEU A 48 -8.50 -8.97 3.19
C LEU A 48 -7.34 -9.81 3.75
N LEU A 49 -6.75 -9.38 4.88
CA LEU A 49 -5.65 -10.11 5.51
C LEU A 49 -6.07 -11.52 5.91
N GLN A 50 -7.29 -11.68 6.45
CA GLN A 50 -7.85 -12.97 6.85
C GLN A 50 -8.16 -13.88 5.67
N ALA A 51 -8.67 -13.33 4.56
CA ALA A 51 -9.02 -14.10 3.37
C ALA A 51 -7.80 -14.74 2.70
N PHE A 52 -6.61 -14.17 2.88
CA PHE A 52 -5.35 -14.64 2.29
C PHE A 52 -4.34 -15.12 3.34
N ILE A 53 -4.80 -15.56 4.52
CA ILE A 53 -3.92 -16.20 5.51
C ILE A 53 -3.32 -17.47 4.90
N GLY A 54 -1.98 -17.51 4.84
CA GLY A 54 -1.23 -18.65 4.28
C GLY A 54 -0.90 -18.52 2.79
N ASP A 55 -1.40 -17.51 2.08
CA ASP A 55 -1.03 -17.20 0.71
C ASP A 55 -0.50 -15.75 0.61
N GLU A 56 0.79 -15.60 0.91
CA GLU A 56 1.46 -14.30 0.95
C GLU A 56 1.57 -13.65 -0.44
N SER A 57 1.66 -14.45 -1.50
CA SER A 57 1.77 -13.96 -2.87
C SER A 57 0.48 -13.26 -3.29
N THR A 58 -0.65 -13.95 -3.08
CA THR A 58 -1.97 -13.40 -3.37
C THR A 58 -2.28 -12.24 -2.43
N ARG A 59 -1.98 -12.36 -1.13
CA ARG A 59 -2.14 -11.26 -0.15
C ARG A 59 -1.44 -9.98 -0.62
N ASN A 60 -0.17 -10.06 -1.00
CA ASN A 60 0.60 -8.90 -1.46
C ASN A 60 -0.02 -8.26 -2.71
N THR A 61 -0.49 -9.07 -3.66
CA THR A 61 -1.18 -8.58 -4.85
C THR A 61 -2.47 -7.83 -4.48
N HIS A 62 -3.26 -8.37 -3.57
CA HIS A 62 -4.49 -7.73 -3.10
C HIS A 62 -4.22 -6.46 -2.29
N LEU A 63 -3.17 -6.42 -1.47
CA LEU A 63 -2.74 -5.20 -0.78
C LEU A 63 -2.35 -4.11 -1.79
N GLN A 64 -1.61 -4.45 -2.85
CA GLN A 64 -1.28 -3.51 -3.91
C GLN A 64 -2.53 -3.00 -4.65
N LEU A 65 -3.49 -3.89 -4.96
CA LEU A 65 -4.78 -3.49 -5.55
C LEU A 65 -5.56 -2.55 -4.63
N LYS A 66 -5.61 -2.85 -3.33
CA LYS A 66 -6.30 -2.01 -2.35
C LYS A 66 -5.62 -0.64 -2.22
N ALA A 67 -4.29 -0.60 -2.21
CA ALA A 67 -3.53 0.64 -2.24
C ALA A 67 -3.81 1.46 -3.49
N LYS A 68 -3.91 0.82 -4.67
CA LYS A 68 -4.32 1.48 -5.91
C LYS A 68 -5.69 2.16 -5.79
N THR A 69 -6.67 1.48 -5.18
CA THR A 69 -7.99 2.08 -4.93
C THR A 69 -7.90 3.35 -4.09
N PHE A 70 -7.03 3.38 -3.07
CA PHE A 70 -6.80 4.59 -2.28
C PHE A 70 -6.12 5.71 -3.09
N LEU A 71 -5.17 5.37 -3.98
CA LEU A 71 -4.56 6.33 -4.90
C LEU A 71 -5.57 6.92 -5.89
N ASP A 72 -6.53 6.11 -6.35
CA ASP A 72 -7.63 6.57 -7.21
C ASP A 72 -8.60 7.48 -6.46
N GLN A 73 -8.74 7.29 -5.14
CA GLN A 73 -9.48 8.18 -4.24
C GLN A 73 -8.67 9.42 -3.82
N ASN A 74 -7.48 9.61 -4.38
CA ASN A 74 -6.56 10.71 -4.06
C ASN A 74 -6.05 10.70 -2.60
N ASP A 75 -5.96 9.50 -2.00
CA ASP A 75 -5.40 9.27 -0.67
C ASP A 75 -4.13 8.40 -0.73
N PRO A 76 -2.98 9.01 -1.09
CA PRO A 76 -1.73 8.27 -1.17
C PRO A 76 -1.16 7.89 0.21
N VAL A 77 -1.63 8.53 1.29
CA VAL A 77 -1.20 8.19 2.66
C VAL A 77 -1.78 6.85 3.06
N MET A 78 -3.09 6.64 2.83
CA MET A 78 -3.72 5.34 3.07
C MET A 78 -3.13 4.24 2.18
N ALA A 79 -2.82 4.57 0.92
CA ALA A 79 -2.14 3.62 0.04
C ALA A 79 -0.79 3.17 0.62
N TRP A 80 0.03 4.08 1.13
CA TRP A 80 1.27 3.72 1.83
C TRP A 80 1.02 2.86 3.04
N LYS A 81 0.02 3.18 3.86
CA LYS A 81 -0.29 2.38 5.05
C LYS A 81 -0.58 0.94 4.67
N VAL A 82 -1.41 0.72 3.64
CA VAL A 82 -1.76 -0.61 3.15
C VAL A 82 -0.56 -1.36 2.58
N LEU A 83 0.31 -0.67 1.84
CA LEU A 83 1.50 -1.28 1.25
C LEU A 83 2.57 -1.67 2.28
N LEU A 84 2.53 -1.06 3.46
CA LEU A 84 3.46 -1.33 4.57
C LEU A 84 2.98 -2.45 5.51
N LEU A 85 1.81 -3.06 5.24
CA LEU A 85 1.23 -4.14 6.04
C LEU A 85 1.89 -5.50 5.82
#